data_AF-A0A9K3M166-F1
#
_entry.id   AF-A0A9K3M166-F1
#
_cell.length_a   1.000
_cell.length_b   1.000
_cell.length_c   1.000
_cell.angle_alpha   90.00
_cell.angle_beta   90.00
_cell.angle_gamma   90.00
#
_symmetry.space_group_name_H-M   'P 1'
#
loop_
_entity.id
_entity.type
_entity.pdbx_description
1 polymer ?
#
loop_
_entity_poly.entity_id
_entity_poly.type
_entity_poly.pdbx_seq_one_letter_code
_entity_poly.pdbx_strand_id
1 'polypeptide(L)'
;MDQEDVLRELSATKDEFLKMALQRYRPILACYIGDYASGAALAMKGTDKCCKMLPGQPAAVIVRFCSALCCYAMALLLSAELDAVSGKIALAFKKFERVITMAGRCGIVQDQALANERYADSCLEQGDQEEYNLRMNAAIRLYMEWGAFAKVDKLRVVLDPFQRGGRIRSLLQDTSSIQSFRPMDRILDDEEKLREIEKEVSIRGFTSEVGSSHPFVSR
;
A
#
# COMPACT_ATOMS: atom_id res chain seq x y z
N MET A 1 20.64 -13.21 4.86
CA MET A 1 21.04 -12.07 5.69
C MET A 1 19.84 -11.15 5.73
N ASP A 2 19.24 -10.96 6.92
CA ASP A 2 18.04 -10.14 7.07
C ASP A 2 18.39 -8.66 6.81
N GLN A 3 17.44 -7.86 6.31
CA GLN A 3 17.61 -6.42 6.14
C GLN A 3 18.02 -5.76 7.45
N GLU A 4 17.45 -6.21 8.57
CA GLU A 4 17.82 -5.79 9.93
C GLU A 4 19.29 -6.07 10.25
N ASP A 5 19.84 -7.22 9.84
CA ASP A 5 21.23 -7.60 10.10
C ASP A 5 22.19 -6.70 9.31
N VAL A 6 21.89 -6.47 8.03
CA VAL A 6 22.68 -5.56 7.16
C VAL A 6 22.68 -4.15 7.75
N LEU A 7 21.52 -3.65 8.18
CA LEU A 7 21.40 -2.33 8.80
C LEU A 7 22.13 -2.26 10.14
N ARG A 8 22.14 -3.33 10.93
CA ARG A 8 22.83 -3.41 12.22
C ARG A 8 24.35 -3.41 12.03
N GLU A 9 24.87 -4.24 11.14
CA GLU A 9 26.30 -4.35 10.86
C GLU A 9 26.86 -3.03 10.29
N LEU A 10 26.10 -2.39 9.40
CA LEU A 10 26.49 -1.11 8.83
C LEU A 10 26.30 0.07 9.79
N SER A 11 25.38 -0.01 10.75
CA SER A 11 25.27 0.98 11.82
C SER A 11 26.47 0.94 12.78
N ALA A 12 27.10 -0.24 12.92
CA ALA A 12 28.31 -0.44 13.73
C ALA A 12 29.59 0.05 13.04
N THR A 13 29.54 0.35 11.75
CA THR A 13 30.69 0.87 10.99
C THR A 13 31.11 2.26 11.49
N LYS A 14 32.42 2.50 11.63
CA LYS A 14 32.97 3.80 12.01
C LYS A 14 33.05 4.80 10.86
N ASP A 15 32.85 4.34 9.63
CA ASP A 15 32.83 5.18 8.44
C ASP A 15 31.50 5.97 8.34
N GLU A 16 31.60 7.26 8.62
CA GLU A 16 30.48 8.20 8.56
C GLU A 16 29.95 8.40 7.14
N PHE A 17 30.77 8.21 6.10
CA PHE A 17 30.31 8.29 4.72
C PHE A 17 29.38 7.12 4.39
N LEU A 18 29.74 5.91 4.82
CA LEU A 18 28.94 4.71 4.60
C LEU A 18 27.59 4.78 5.34
N LYS A 19 27.60 5.20 6.61
CA LYS A 19 26.39 5.47 7.38
C LYS A 19 25.48 6.49 6.70
N MET A 20 26.06 7.58 6.17
CA MET A 20 25.32 8.59 5.44
C MET A 20 24.73 8.05 4.14
N ALA A 21 25.51 7.26 3.37
CA ALA A 21 25.03 6.63 2.15
C ALA A 21 23.83 5.72 2.43
N LEU A 22 23.87 4.91 3.49
CA LEU A 22 22.72 4.10 3.93
C LEU A 22 21.48 4.90 4.28
N GLN A 23 21.64 5.97 5.05
CA GLN A 23 20.53 6.85 5.38
C GLN A 23 19.92 7.48 4.12
N ARG A 24 20.72 7.67 3.06
CA ARG A 24 20.26 8.15 1.76
C ARG A 24 19.50 7.09 0.96
N TYR A 25 19.92 5.82 1.03
CA TYR A 25 19.23 4.73 0.33
C TYR A 25 17.99 4.22 1.06
N ARG A 26 17.87 4.44 2.37
CA ARG A 26 16.70 4.03 3.18
C ARG A 26 15.35 4.51 2.62
N PRO A 27 15.16 5.81 2.29
CA PRO A 27 13.93 6.27 1.65
C PRO A 27 13.66 5.59 0.32
N ILE A 28 14.71 5.39 -0.49
CA ILE A 28 14.60 4.73 -1.82
C ILE A 28 14.17 3.27 -1.65
N LEU A 29 14.77 2.56 -0.71
CA LEU A 29 14.42 1.18 -0.36
C LEU A 29 13.00 1.09 0.18
N ALA A 30 12.60 2.00 1.06
CA ALA A 30 11.23 2.09 1.57
C ALA A 30 10.21 2.30 0.43
N CYS A 31 10.53 3.16 -0.54
CA CYS A 31 9.73 3.31 -1.75
C CYS A 31 9.70 2.03 -2.59
N TYR A 32 10.84 1.33 -2.72
CA TYR A 32 10.92 0.09 -3.49
C TYR A 32 10.07 -1.04 -2.90
N ILE A 33 10.02 -1.15 -1.57
CA ILE A 33 9.21 -2.17 -0.86
C ILE A 33 7.74 -1.76 -0.66
N GLY A 34 7.34 -0.56 -1.09
CA GLY A 34 5.96 -0.06 -0.97
C GLY A 34 5.60 0.59 0.37
N ASP A 35 6.58 0.84 1.25
CA ASP A 35 6.37 1.60 2.50
C ASP A 35 6.61 3.10 2.26
N TYR A 36 5.68 3.73 1.55
CA TYR A 36 5.79 5.15 1.19
C TYR A 36 5.67 6.09 2.37
N ALA A 37 4.93 5.71 3.41
CA ALA A 37 4.77 6.54 4.60
C ALA A 37 6.13 6.66 5.32
N SER A 38 6.80 5.54 5.56
CA SER A 38 8.16 5.56 6.13
C SER A 38 9.16 6.18 5.17
N GLY A 39 9.07 5.89 3.87
CA GLY A 39 9.95 6.47 2.85
C GLY A 39 9.88 7.99 2.81
N ALA A 40 8.68 8.56 2.81
CA ALA A 40 8.45 10.01 2.85
C ALA A 40 8.93 10.62 4.18
N ALA A 41 8.62 10.00 5.32
CA ALA A 41 9.08 10.46 6.63
C ALA A 41 10.62 10.46 6.74
N LEU A 42 11.28 9.39 6.28
CA LEU A 42 12.73 9.26 6.23
C LEU A 42 13.35 10.27 5.26
N ALA A 43 12.72 10.47 4.09
CA ALA A 43 13.14 11.49 3.14
C ALA A 43 13.10 12.89 3.77
N MET A 44 12.01 13.25 4.45
CA MET A 44 11.90 14.55 5.12
C MET A 44 12.92 14.71 6.27
N LYS A 45 13.18 13.66 7.05
CA LYS A 45 14.11 13.72 8.18
C LYS A 45 15.59 13.75 7.76
N GLY A 46 15.93 13.12 6.63
CA GLY A 46 17.32 12.92 6.18
C GLY A 46 17.80 13.84 5.05
N THR A 47 16.90 14.37 4.22
CA THR A 47 17.30 15.11 3.00
C THR A 47 18.02 16.41 3.31
N ASP A 48 17.62 17.14 4.35
CA ASP A 48 18.26 18.42 4.68
C ASP A 48 19.71 18.28 5.12
N LYS A 49 20.04 17.21 5.87
CA LYS A 49 21.42 16.95 6.28
C LYS A 49 22.29 16.58 5.08
N CYS A 50 21.78 15.75 4.18
CA CYS A 50 22.47 15.37 2.94
C CYS A 50 22.73 16.57 2.02
N CYS A 51 21.74 17.45 1.82
CA CYS A 51 21.89 18.62 0.96
C CYS A 51 22.90 19.64 1.52
N LYS A 52 23.00 19.76 2.85
CA LYS A 52 23.99 20.63 3.51
C LYS A 52 25.41 20.09 3.42
N MET A 53 25.58 18.77 3.52
CA MET A 53 26.91 18.15 3.50
C MET A 53 27.50 18.01 2.09
N LEU A 54 26.64 17.87 1.08
CA LEU A 54 27.04 17.62 -0.30
C LEU A 54 26.29 18.56 -1.26
N PRO A 55 26.50 19.89 -1.13
CA PRO A 55 25.87 20.84 -2.03
C PRO A 55 26.32 20.58 -3.47
N GLY A 56 25.36 20.54 -4.41
CA GLY A 56 25.63 20.33 -5.84
C GLY A 56 25.84 18.88 -6.28
N GLN A 57 25.80 17.90 -5.39
CA GLN A 57 25.91 16.48 -5.77
C GLN A 57 24.59 15.95 -6.36
N PRO A 58 24.61 15.26 -7.52
CA PRO A 58 23.41 14.73 -8.18
C PRO A 58 22.58 13.81 -7.30
N ALA A 59 23.23 13.04 -6.42
CA ALA A 59 22.57 12.11 -5.51
C ALA A 59 21.59 12.79 -4.54
N ALA A 60 21.82 14.05 -4.15
CA ALA A 60 20.88 14.79 -3.30
C ALA A 60 19.59 15.17 -4.06
N VAL A 61 19.68 15.40 -5.37
CA VAL A 61 18.54 15.70 -6.24
C VAL A 61 17.72 14.43 -6.50
N ILE A 62 18.39 13.31 -6.76
CA ILE A 62 17.73 12.03 -7.08
C ILE A 62 16.81 11.56 -5.93
N VAL A 63 17.26 11.62 -4.67
CA VAL A 63 16.43 11.16 -3.54
C VAL A 63 15.18 12.02 -3.36
N ARG A 64 15.30 13.34 -3.50
CA ARG A 64 14.13 14.25 -3.44
C ARG A 64 13.18 13.99 -4.60
N PHE A 65 13.72 13.74 -5.79
CA PHE A 65 12.92 13.44 -6.97
C PHE A 65 12.14 12.13 -6.83
N CYS A 66 12.78 11.03 -6.39
CA CYS A 66 12.10 9.75 -6.14
C CYS A 66 11.01 9.89 -5.08
N SER A 67 11.28 10.60 -3.99
CA SER A 67 10.28 10.83 -2.93
C SER A 67 9.09 11.64 -3.43
N ALA A 68 9.34 12.71 -4.20
CA ALA A 68 8.29 13.52 -4.82
C ALA A 68 7.45 12.71 -5.81
N LEU A 69 8.07 11.84 -6.62
CA LEU A 69 7.36 10.95 -7.54
C LEU A 69 6.43 9.99 -6.82
N CYS A 70 6.87 9.38 -5.71
CA CYS A 70 6.03 8.47 -4.94
C CYS A 70 4.82 9.20 -4.32
N CYS A 71 5.06 10.35 -3.70
CA CYS A 71 3.97 11.17 -3.15
C CYS A 71 3.00 11.62 -4.25
N TYR A 72 3.50 11.95 -5.44
CA TYR A 72 2.67 12.32 -6.59
C TYR A 72 1.84 11.14 -7.11
N ALA A 73 2.40 9.94 -7.16
CA ALA A 73 1.68 8.71 -7.54
C ALA A 73 0.50 8.45 -6.60
N MET A 74 0.76 8.47 -5.29
CA MET A 74 -0.27 8.28 -4.28
C MET A 74 -1.33 9.36 -4.33
N ALA A 75 -0.94 10.64 -4.46
CA ALA A 75 -1.88 11.75 -4.56
C ALA A 75 -2.77 11.64 -5.81
N LEU A 76 -2.19 11.21 -6.95
CA LEU A 76 -2.97 10.96 -8.16
C LEU A 76 -3.96 9.80 -7.98
N LEU A 77 -3.54 8.70 -7.33
CA LEU A 77 -4.42 7.56 -7.07
C LEU A 77 -5.58 7.96 -6.17
N LEU A 78 -5.32 8.65 -5.05
CA LEU A 78 -6.36 9.18 -4.17
C LEU A 78 -7.30 10.15 -4.90
N SER A 79 -6.75 10.97 -5.81
CA SER A 79 -7.55 11.87 -6.62
C SER A 79 -8.40 11.14 -7.67
N ALA A 80 -7.97 9.98 -8.15
CA ALA A 80 -8.75 9.12 -9.03
C ALA A 80 -9.92 8.49 -8.28
N GLU A 81 -9.66 7.93 -7.09
CA GLU A 81 -10.68 7.37 -6.19
C GLU A 81 -11.74 8.42 -5.83
N LEU A 82 -11.32 9.62 -5.47
CA LEU A 82 -12.23 10.71 -5.13
C LEU A 82 -13.15 11.05 -6.30
N ASP A 83 -12.62 11.11 -7.52
CA ASP A 83 -13.41 11.35 -8.72
C ASP A 83 -14.36 10.18 -9.01
N ALA A 84 -13.93 8.92 -8.81
CA ALA A 84 -14.76 7.73 -9.00
C ALA A 84 -15.96 7.74 -8.04
N VAL A 85 -15.71 7.93 -6.74
CA VAL A 85 -16.75 8.05 -5.70
C VAL A 85 -17.67 9.26 -5.94
N SER A 86 -17.15 10.34 -6.53
CA SER A 86 -17.94 11.52 -6.92
C SER A 86 -18.74 11.34 -8.21
N GLY A 87 -18.71 10.16 -8.84
CA GLY A 87 -19.40 9.88 -10.11
C GLY A 87 -18.74 10.52 -11.34
N LYS A 88 -17.54 11.10 -11.21
CA LYS A 88 -16.77 11.72 -12.32
C LYS A 88 -15.91 10.67 -13.03
N ILE A 89 -16.55 9.60 -13.51
CA ILE A 89 -15.90 8.37 -13.98
C ILE A 89 -14.84 8.62 -15.07
N ALA A 90 -15.15 9.43 -16.08
CA ALA A 90 -14.20 9.72 -17.16
C ALA A 90 -12.90 10.40 -16.66
N LEU A 91 -12.99 11.24 -15.63
CA LEU A 91 -11.82 11.86 -15.01
C LEU A 91 -11.05 10.86 -14.15
N ALA A 92 -11.76 10.01 -13.40
CA ALA A 92 -11.15 8.95 -12.61
C ALA A 92 -10.32 8.00 -13.49
N PHE A 93 -10.88 7.52 -14.61
CA PHE A 93 -10.19 6.61 -15.53
C PHE A 93 -8.91 7.22 -16.10
N LYS A 94 -8.97 8.49 -16.55
CA LYS A 94 -7.78 9.21 -17.03
C LYS A 94 -6.69 9.33 -15.95
N LYS A 95 -7.08 9.47 -14.68
CA LYS A 95 -6.13 9.52 -13.55
C LYS A 95 -5.57 8.13 -13.24
N PHE A 96 -6.39 7.08 -13.21
CA PHE A 96 -5.92 5.70 -13.03
C PHE A 96 -4.89 5.31 -14.10
N GLU A 97 -5.18 5.55 -15.38
CA GLU A 97 -4.25 5.29 -16.49
C GLU A 97 -2.92 6.03 -16.32
N ARG A 98 -2.99 7.27 -15.84
CA ARG A 98 -1.79 8.08 -15.56
C ARG A 98 -0.96 7.48 -14.44
N VAL A 99 -1.59 7.01 -13.36
CA VAL A 99 -0.90 6.31 -12.26
C VAL A 99 -0.29 5.02 -12.76
N ILE A 100 -1.04 4.18 -13.48
CA ILE A 100 -0.56 2.91 -14.03
C ILE A 100 0.65 3.12 -14.94
N THR A 101 0.57 4.10 -15.85
CA THR A 101 1.67 4.42 -16.78
C THR A 101 2.90 4.92 -16.05
N MET A 102 2.70 5.80 -15.06
CA MET A 102 3.81 6.38 -14.31
C MET A 102 4.48 5.35 -13.40
N ALA A 103 3.70 4.61 -12.61
CA ALA A 103 4.19 3.55 -11.74
C ALA A 103 4.95 2.48 -12.56
N GLY A 104 4.42 2.08 -13.72
CA GLY A 104 5.11 1.17 -14.63
C GLY A 104 6.44 1.72 -15.17
N ARG A 105 6.48 3.00 -15.56
CA ARG A 105 7.74 3.65 -16.01
C ARG A 105 8.77 3.80 -14.89
N CYS A 106 8.32 3.92 -13.65
CA CYS A 106 9.19 4.05 -12.48
C CYS A 106 9.56 2.69 -11.87
N GLY A 107 9.03 1.57 -12.37
CA GLY A 107 9.25 0.24 -11.80
C GLY A 107 8.60 0.05 -10.42
N ILE A 108 7.56 0.84 -10.11
CA ILE A 108 6.83 0.78 -8.83
C ILE A 108 5.69 -0.21 -9.00
N VAL A 109 6.04 -1.50 -9.03
CA VAL A 109 5.14 -2.61 -9.42
C VAL A 109 3.91 -2.68 -8.52
N GLN A 110 4.07 -2.46 -7.21
CA GLN A 110 2.98 -2.49 -6.24
C GLN A 110 1.91 -1.40 -6.48
N ASP A 111 2.32 -0.18 -6.86
CA ASP A 111 1.38 0.91 -7.14
C ASP A 111 0.69 0.69 -8.47
N GLN A 112 1.42 0.14 -9.44
CA GLN A 112 0.84 -0.24 -10.71
C GLN A 112 -0.22 -1.34 -10.51
N ALA A 113 0.06 -2.33 -9.65
CA ALA A 113 -0.87 -3.39 -9.31
C ALA A 113 -2.13 -2.83 -8.65
N LEU A 114 -1.96 -2.00 -7.61
CA LEU A 114 -3.05 -1.37 -6.89
C LEU A 114 -3.91 -0.49 -7.81
N ALA A 115 -3.29 0.34 -8.65
CA ALA A 115 -4.03 1.19 -9.56
C ALA A 115 -4.82 0.39 -10.61
N ASN A 116 -4.32 -0.77 -11.07
CA ASN A 116 -5.11 -1.66 -11.92
C ASN A 116 -6.27 -2.32 -11.18
N GLU A 117 -6.09 -2.76 -9.93
CA GLU A 117 -7.17 -3.33 -9.10
C GLU A 117 -8.30 -2.30 -8.91
N ARG A 118 -7.94 -1.08 -8.52
CA ARG A 118 -8.92 0.00 -8.28
C ARG A 118 -9.63 0.48 -9.54
N TYR A 119 -8.90 0.53 -10.67
CA TYR A 119 -9.51 0.79 -11.96
C TYR A 119 -10.49 -0.33 -12.32
N ALA A 120 -10.10 -1.59 -12.14
CA ALA A 120 -11.01 -2.72 -12.38
C ALA A 120 -12.31 -2.58 -11.57
N ASP A 121 -12.22 -2.32 -10.25
CA ASP A 121 -13.41 -2.12 -9.40
C ASP A 121 -14.33 -1.02 -9.98
N SER A 122 -13.75 0.09 -10.43
CA SER A 122 -14.51 1.17 -11.05
C SER A 122 -15.15 0.75 -12.38
N CYS A 123 -14.50 -0.08 -13.21
CA CYS A 123 -15.09 -0.64 -14.43
C CYS A 123 -16.27 -1.57 -14.12
N LEU A 124 -16.16 -2.39 -13.07
CA LEU A 124 -17.23 -3.28 -12.64
C LEU A 124 -18.49 -2.50 -12.24
N GLU A 125 -18.32 -1.39 -11.51
CA GLU A 125 -19.43 -0.49 -11.15
C GLU A 125 -20.11 0.13 -12.38
N GLN A 126 -19.38 0.34 -13.48
CA GLN A 126 -19.93 0.81 -14.75
C GLN A 126 -20.51 -0.31 -15.63
N GLY A 127 -20.36 -1.58 -15.24
CA GLY A 127 -20.76 -2.73 -16.05
C GLY A 127 -19.83 -3.07 -17.21
N ASP A 128 -18.63 -2.50 -17.25
CA ASP A 128 -17.60 -2.81 -18.25
C ASP A 128 -16.81 -4.06 -17.84
N GLN A 129 -17.41 -5.22 -18.09
CA GLN A 129 -16.86 -6.52 -17.68
C GLN A 129 -15.56 -6.87 -18.41
N GLU A 130 -15.41 -6.42 -19.67
CA GLU A 130 -14.21 -6.71 -20.47
C GLU A 130 -12.99 -5.98 -19.90
N GLU A 131 -13.12 -4.67 -19.67
CA GLU A 131 -12.03 -3.87 -19.09
C GLU A 131 -11.76 -4.29 -17.63
N TYR A 132 -12.80 -4.62 -16.85
CA TYR A 132 -12.63 -5.20 -15.52
C TYR A 132 -11.71 -6.44 -15.55
N ASN A 133 -12.00 -7.40 -16.42
CA ASN A 133 -11.23 -8.64 -16.54
C ASN A 133 -9.78 -8.35 -16.97
N LEU A 134 -9.59 -7.42 -17.92
CA LEU A 134 -8.26 -7.02 -18.39
C LEU A 134 -7.43 -6.43 -17.23
N ARG A 135 -7.99 -5.46 -16.51
CA ARG A 135 -7.31 -4.76 -15.42
C ARG A 135 -7.05 -5.65 -14.22
N MET A 136 -8.00 -6.51 -13.85
CA MET A 136 -7.82 -7.42 -12.73
C MET A 136 -6.75 -8.48 -13.02
N ASN A 137 -6.69 -9.01 -14.25
CA ASN A 137 -5.60 -9.91 -14.66
C ASN A 137 -4.23 -9.22 -14.64
N ALA A 138 -4.17 -7.94 -15.04
CA ALA A 138 -2.95 -7.15 -14.93
C ALA A 138 -2.53 -6.96 -13.47
N ALA A 139 -3.46 -6.63 -12.56
CA ALA A 139 -3.20 -6.52 -11.13
C ALA A 139 -2.67 -7.83 -10.54
N ILE A 140 -3.29 -8.98 -10.87
CA ILE A 140 -2.84 -10.31 -10.44
C ILE A 140 -1.40 -10.58 -10.88
N ARG A 141 -1.05 -10.31 -12.14
CA ARG A 141 0.30 -10.51 -12.67
C ARG A 141 1.33 -9.65 -11.91
N LEU A 142 1.01 -8.37 -11.71
CA LEU A 142 1.91 -7.42 -11.03
C LEU A 142 2.06 -7.77 -9.54
N TYR A 143 0.99 -8.17 -8.85
CA TYR A 143 1.09 -8.65 -7.48
C TYR A 143 1.89 -9.95 -7.36
N MET A 144 1.83 -10.82 -8.37
CA MET A 144 2.64 -12.03 -8.43
C MET A 144 4.13 -11.70 -8.62
N GLU A 145 4.44 -10.74 -9.50
CA GLU A 145 5.80 -10.24 -9.71
C GLU A 145 6.38 -9.59 -8.45
N TRP A 146 5.57 -8.83 -7.72
CA TRP A 146 5.96 -8.23 -6.43
C TRP A 146 6.08 -9.26 -5.29
N GLY A 147 5.53 -10.47 -5.44
CA GLY A 147 5.56 -11.52 -4.42
C GLY A 147 4.40 -11.50 -3.43
N ALA A 148 3.33 -10.75 -3.68
CA ALA A 148 2.13 -10.70 -2.84
C ALA A 148 1.15 -11.86 -3.12
N PHE A 149 1.62 -13.10 -2.96
CA PHE A 149 0.85 -14.30 -3.30
C PHE A 149 -0.48 -14.42 -2.54
N ALA A 150 -0.52 -14.03 -1.26
CA ALA A 150 -1.76 -14.05 -0.48
C ALA A 150 -2.84 -13.10 -1.05
N LYS A 151 -2.43 -11.97 -1.65
CA LYS A 151 -3.33 -11.05 -2.35
C LYS A 151 -3.78 -11.65 -3.68
N VAL A 152 -2.86 -12.27 -4.43
CA VAL A 152 -3.17 -12.97 -5.69
C VAL A 152 -4.23 -14.07 -5.48
N ASP A 153 -4.08 -14.90 -4.46
CA ASP A 153 -5.07 -15.95 -4.15
C ASP A 153 -6.46 -15.37 -3.86
N LYS A 154 -6.53 -14.25 -3.15
CA LYS A 154 -7.80 -13.54 -2.91
C LYS A 154 -8.42 -13.02 -4.22
N LEU A 155 -7.63 -12.38 -5.08
CA LEU A 155 -8.13 -11.81 -6.33
C LEU A 155 -8.60 -12.88 -7.33
N ARG A 156 -7.91 -14.02 -7.40
CA ARG A 156 -8.31 -15.17 -8.25
C ARG A 156 -9.65 -15.77 -7.85
N VAL A 157 -10.01 -15.70 -6.58
CA VAL A 157 -11.32 -16.16 -6.09
C VAL A 157 -12.44 -15.22 -6.54
N VAL A 158 -12.15 -13.92 -6.70
CA VAL A 158 -13.12 -12.91 -7.16
C VAL A 158 -13.33 -13.06 -8.68
N LEU A 159 -12.24 -12.89 -9.44
CA LEU A 159 -11.79 -13.77 -10.51
C LEU A 159 -12.79 -14.74 -11.15
N ASP A 160 -12.73 -15.95 -10.59
CA ASP A 160 -13.46 -17.13 -10.99
C ASP A 160 -14.00 -17.79 -9.71
N PRO A 161 -15.24 -17.46 -9.30
CA PRO A 161 -15.85 -18.04 -8.11
C PRO A 161 -15.96 -19.56 -8.21
N PHE A 162 -15.96 -20.11 -9.43
CA PHE A 162 -16.12 -21.54 -9.70
C PHE A 162 -14.87 -22.34 -9.32
N GLN A 163 -13.67 -21.73 -9.31
CA GLN A 163 -12.45 -22.40 -8.85
C GLN A 163 -12.49 -22.81 -7.36
N ARG A 164 -13.32 -22.18 -6.53
CA ARG A 164 -13.55 -22.65 -5.13
C ARG A 164 -14.13 -24.06 -5.09
N GLY A 165 -14.98 -24.43 -6.05
CA GLY A 165 -15.59 -25.75 -6.10
C GLY A 165 -14.59 -26.87 -6.40
N GLY A 166 -13.53 -26.57 -7.16
CA GLY A 166 -12.46 -27.52 -7.49
C GLY A 166 -11.44 -27.71 -6.37
N ARG A 167 -10.99 -26.61 -5.74
CA ARG A 167 -9.98 -26.64 -4.66
C ARG A 167 -10.51 -27.24 -3.36
N ILE A 168 -11.78 -26.99 -3.01
CA ILE A 168 -12.42 -27.66 -1.87
C ILE A 168 -12.52 -29.16 -2.14
N ARG A 169 -12.79 -29.56 -3.38
CA ARG A 169 -12.91 -30.98 -3.75
C ARG A 169 -11.57 -31.72 -3.70
N SER A 170 -10.45 -31.08 -4.07
CA SER A 170 -9.12 -31.66 -3.91
C SER A 170 -8.67 -31.69 -2.44
N LEU A 171 -8.94 -30.63 -1.66
CA LEU A 171 -8.66 -30.62 -0.22
C LEU A 171 -9.51 -31.63 0.56
N LEU A 172 -10.76 -31.86 0.16
CA LEU A 172 -11.62 -32.90 0.74
C LEU A 172 -11.20 -34.33 0.35
N GLN A 173 -10.47 -34.50 -0.75
CA GLN A 173 -9.87 -35.80 -1.10
C GLN A 173 -8.63 -36.08 -0.26
N ASP A 174 -7.83 -35.05 0.06
CA ASP A 174 -6.63 -35.17 0.90
C ASP A 174 -6.95 -35.32 2.41
N THR A 175 -8.10 -34.84 2.89
CA THR A 175 -8.50 -34.96 4.31
C THR A 175 -8.98 -36.35 4.72
N SER A 176 -9.09 -37.32 3.80
CA SER A 176 -9.33 -38.73 4.13
C SER A 176 -8.21 -39.35 5.00
N SER A 177 -7.08 -38.66 5.15
CA SER A 177 -5.96 -39.01 6.03
C SER A 177 -6.03 -38.40 7.44
N ILE A 178 -6.96 -37.48 7.71
CA ILE A 178 -7.04 -36.74 8.98
C ILE A 178 -8.23 -37.24 9.81
N GLN A 179 -8.17 -38.51 10.22
CA GLN A 179 -9.01 -39.03 11.30
C GLN A 179 -8.35 -38.72 12.66
N SER A 180 -8.47 -37.49 13.20
CA SER A 180 -8.38 -37.26 14.66
C SER A 180 -8.61 -35.81 15.14
N PHE A 181 -9.17 -34.89 14.36
CA PHE A 181 -9.37 -33.52 14.87
C PHE A 181 -10.66 -33.42 15.69
N ARG A 182 -10.53 -33.36 17.02
CA ARG A 182 -11.66 -33.08 17.93
C ARG A 182 -12.12 -31.62 17.75
N PRO A 183 -13.43 -31.32 17.84
CA PRO A 183 -13.92 -29.96 17.81
C PRO A 183 -13.32 -29.16 18.98
N MET A 184 -12.84 -27.95 18.70
CA MET A 184 -12.34 -27.03 19.71
C MET A 184 -13.49 -26.09 20.13
N ASP A 185 -14.06 -26.31 21.30
CA ASP A 185 -15.19 -25.58 21.90
C ASP A 185 -14.84 -24.14 22.34
N ARG A 186 -14.11 -23.35 21.53
CA ARG A 186 -13.54 -22.05 21.95
C ARG A 186 -14.02 -20.81 21.16
N ILE A 187 -15.19 -20.88 20.52
CA ILE A 187 -15.72 -19.74 19.75
C ILE A 187 -16.58 -18.80 20.61
N LEU A 188 -16.93 -19.16 21.86
CA LEU A 188 -17.84 -18.34 22.67
C LEU A 188 -17.16 -17.24 23.52
N ASP A 189 -15.83 -17.21 23.62
CA ASP A 189 -15.11 -16.22 24.46
C ASP A 189 -14.76 -14.90 23.73
N ASP A 190 -14.86 -14.87 22.39
CA ASP A 190 -14.41 -13.70 21.61
C ASP A 190 -15.52 -12.65 21.39
N GLU A 191 -16.81 -13.01 21.48
CA GLU A 191 -17.90 -12.03 21.43
C GLU A 191 -17.99 -11.16 22.69
N GLU A 192 -17.60 -11.70 23.85
CA GLU A 192 -17.63 -10.95 25.11
C GLU A 192 -16.51 -9.90 25.15
N LYS A 193 -15.32 -10.25 24.63
CA LYS A 193 -14.20 -9.30 24.47
C LYS A 193 -14.51 -8.18 23.49
N LEU A 194 -15.25 -8.45 22.42
CA LEU A 194 -15.65 -7.42 21.44
C LEU A 194 -16.61 -6.40 22.05
N ARG A 195 -17.56 -6.84 22.91
CA ARG A 195 -18.48 -5.93 23.62
C ARG A 195 -17.77 -5.06 24.67
N GLU A 196 -16.68 -5.57 25.26
CA GLU A 196 -15.87 -4.81 26.23
C GLU A 196 -15.11 -3.66 25.55
N ILE A 197 -14.56 -3.90 24.35
CA ILE A 197 -13.86 -2.89 23.55
C ILE A 197 -14.82 -1.78 23.09
N GLU A 198 -16.04 -2.13 22.66
CA GLU A 198 -17.03 -1.13 22.22
C GLU A 198 -17.46 -0.18 23.37
N LYS A 199 -17.52 -0.69 24.61
CA LYS A 199 -17.79 0.13 25.80
C LYS A 199 -16.67 1.12 26.10
N GLU A 200 -15.40 0.72 25.97
CA GLU A 200 -14.27 1.62 26.22
C GLU A 200 -14.18 2.76 25.20
N VAL A 201 -14.51 2.49 23.93
CA VAL A 201 -14.51 3.51 22.87
C VAL A 201 -15.63 4.52 23.06
N SER A 202 -16.81 4.10 23.54
CA SER A 202 -17.92 5.01 23.80
C SER A 202 -17.70 5.94 25.01
N ILE A 203 -16.88 5.55 25.99
CA ILE A 203 -16.60 6.35 27.20
C ILE A 203 -15.58 7.46 26.90
N ARG A 204 -14.68 7.28 25.92
CA ARG A 204 -13.71 8.30 25.50
C ARG A 204 -14.33 9.29 24.51
N GLY A 205 -15.43 9.92 24.93
CA GLY A 205 -16.16 10.95 24.20
C GLY A 205 -15.22 11.92 23.50
N PHE A 206 -15.21 11.83 22.16
CA PHE A 206 -14.49 12.73 21.28
C PHE A 206 -15.23 14.08 21.27
N THR A 207 -14.97 14.92 22.28
CA THR A 207 -15.44 16.30 22.27
C THR A 207 -14.63 17.07 21.25
N SER A 208 -15.13 17.16 20.00
CA SER A 208 -14.60 18.10 19.03
C SER A 208 -15.01 19.52 19.42
N GLU A 209 -14.16 20.21 20.17
CA GLU A 209 -14.27 21.66 20.32
C GLU A 209 -13.91 22.31 18.98
N VAL A 210 -14.94 22.67 18.21
CA VAL A 210 -14.81 23.50 17.02
C VAL A 210 -14.59 24.94 17.49
N GLY A 211 -13.31 25.31 17.61
CA GLY A 211 -12.87 26.66 17.95
C GLY A 211 -13.24 27.67 16.85
N SER A 212 -14.10 28.62 17.22
CA SER A 212 -14.61 29.70 16.41
C SER A 212 -13.60 30.82 16.17
N SER A 213 -13.51 31.26 14.91
CA SER A 213 -13.33 32.65 14.43
C SER A 213 -12.25 33.56 15.05
N HIS A 214 -11.23 33.88 14.25
CA HIS A 214 -10.49 35.14 14.37
C HIS A 214 -10.81 36.07 13.18
N PRO A 215 -11.09 37.37 13.43
CA PRO A 215 -11.30 38.34 12.36
C PRO A 215 -9.95 38.83 11.80
N PHE A 216 -9.87 38.85 10.48
CA PHE A 216 -8.76 39.41 9.70
C PHE A 216 -8.76 40.95 9.86
N VAL A 217 -7.66 41.52 10.34
CA VAL A 217 -7.44 42.98 10.38
C VAL A 217 -6.61 43.35 9.15
N SER A 218 -7.19 44.14 8.24
CA SER A 218 -6.49 44.71 7.09
C SER A 218 -5.66 45.92 7.50
N ARG A 219 -4.42 45.98 7.02
CA ARG A 219 -3.66 47.22 6.80
C ARG A 219 -3.04 47.19 5.42
#